data_AF-A0A086ZTP2-F1
#
_entry.id   AF-A0A086ZTP2-F1
#
_cell.length_a   1.000
_cell.length_b   1.000
_cell.length_c   1.000
_cell.angle_alpha   90.00
_cell.angle_beta   90.00
_cell.angle_gamma   90.00
#
_symmetry.space_group_name_H-M   'P 1'
#
loop_
_entity.id
_entity.type
_entity.pdbx_description
1 polymer ?
#
loop_
_entity_poly.entity_id
_entity_poly.type
_entity_poly.pdbx_seq_one_letter_code
_entity_poly.pdbx_strand_id
1 'polypeptide(L)'
;MEPDRLIPARLTIIPLIVVIVACGLGDGIIEAVRYFLTYTPDTASSSVVIGLDDELDYAFTVVPPIIFGILACIAMRLLRLPAPNCPHRRISVRTGVLAFFVALIPLVLNNWLLQFAITVLHFRFFTGTPLSLLSPFAEGTMMVAYAAAGLEEEPIALGLVAVGLRRCKVSWPAIAAVAVLLRLSYHLYYGPAIVSWALWPLLYVMLYRRIGSIVPMILAHGVNDLAIALDTWWQSHMVIAHLSDRVVPAMAWVGVAIVVVVIVRRTVLGMRAVRAAKA
;
A
#
# COMPACT_ATOMS: atom_id res chain seq x y z
N MET A 1 -41.23 -13.69 -6.01
CA MET A 1 -39.92 -13.17 -6.47
C MET A 1 -39.00 -14.35 -6.66
N GLU A 2 -38.76 -14.71 -7.91
CA GLU A 2 -37.93 -15.86 -8.29
C GLU A 2 -36.47 -15.65 -7.85
N PRO A 3 -35.86 -16.59 -7.11
CA PRO A 3 -34.48 -16.47 -6.65
C PRO A 3 -33.40 -16.79 -7.71
N ASP A 4 -33.78 -17.09 -8.96
CA ASP A 4 -32.92 -17.82 -9.90
C ASP A 4 -32.30 -17.02 -11.07
N ARG A 5 -32.25 -15.68 -10.99
CA ARG A 5 -31.52 -14.87 -12.00
C ARG A 5 -30.45 -13.94 -11.45
N LEU A 6 -29.94 -14.22 -10.25
CA LEU A 6 -28.71 -13.59 -9.80
C LEU A 6 -27.54 -14.30 -10.49
N ILE A 7 -27.01 -13.69 -11.55
CA ILE A 7 -25.66 -13.98 -12.05
C ILE A 7 -24.77 -14.22 -10.83
N PRO A 8 -24.11 -15.39 -10.70
CA PRO A 8 -23.27 -15.67 -9.55
C PRO A 8 -22.37 -14.47 -9.30
N ALA A 9 -22.38 -13.89 -8.10
CA ALA A 9 -21.65 -12.66 -7.80
C ALA A 9 -20.18 -12.70 -8.27
N ARG A 10 -19.60 -13.90 -8.34
CA ARG A 10 -18.27 -14.19 -8.90
C ARG A 10 -18.12 -13.80 -10.38
N LEU A 11 -19.12 -14.05 -11.22
CA LEU A 11 -19.11 -13.74 -12.66
C LEU A 11 -19.17 -12.25 -12.97
N THR A 12 -19.51 -11.39 -11.99
CA THR A 12 -19.49 -9.93 -12.17
C THR A 12 -18.36 -9.27 -11.38
N ILE A 13 -18.15 -9.70 -10.13
CA ILE A 13 -17.19 -9.08 -9.22
C ILE A 13 -15.75 -9.39 -9.64
N ILE A 14 -15.44 -10.63 -10.04
CA ILE A 14 -14.07 -10.98 -10.43
C ILE A 14 -13.66 -10.23 -11.70
N PRO A 15 -14.47 -10.20 -12.78
CA PRO A 15 -14.14 -9.38 -13.95
C PRO A 15 -13.98 -7.89 -13.62
N LEU A 16 -14.81 -7.34 -12.74
CA LEU A 16 -14.67 -5.95 -12.29
C LEU A 16 -13.32 -5.70 -11.59
N ILE A 17 -12.90 -6.60 -10.68
CA ILE A 17 -11.58 -6.53 -10.04
C ILE A 17 -10.48 -6.58 -11.10
N VAL A 18 -10.55 -7.54 -12.03
CA VAL A 18 -9.54 -7.71 -13.08
C VAL A 18 -9.43 -6.47 -13.96
N VAL A 19 -10.56 -5.88 -14.39
CA VAL A 19 -10.57 -4.67 -15.21
C VAL A 19 -9.97 -3.48 -14.45
N ILE A 20 -10.38 -3.24 -13.20
CA ILE A 20 -9.84 -2.12 -12.42
C ILE A 20 -8.35 -2.31 -12.14
N VAL A 21 -7.91 -3.55 -11.85
CA VAL A 21 -6.49 -3.85 -11.66
C VAL A 21 -5.71 -3.65 -12.97
N ALA A 22 -6.21 -4.15 -14.10
CA ALA A 22 -5.54 -4.02 -15.38
C ALA A 22 -5.44 -2.55 -15.82
N CYS A 23 -6.49 -1.76 -15.65
CA CYS A 23 -6.45 -0.36 -16.06
C CYS A 23 -5.74 0.56 -15.06
N GLY A 24 -5.77 0.24 -13.76
CA GLY A 24 -5.15 1.07 -12.73
C GLY A 24 -3.70 0.72 -12.41
N LEU A 25 -3.31 -0.55 -12.55
CA LEU A 25 -1.97 -1.04 -12.19
C LEU A 25 -1.29 -1.83 -13.32
N GLY A 26 -1.98 -2.09 -14.44
CA GLY A 26 -1.48 -2.98 -15.49
C GLY A 26 -0.22 -2.48 -16.17
N ASP A 27 -0.12 -1.17 -16.43
CA ASP A 27 1.09 -0.58 -17.01
C ASP A 27 2.29 -0.76 -16.07
N GLY A 28 2.10 -0.55 -14.77
CA GLY A 28 3.10 -0.83 -13.75
C GLY A 28 3.53 -2.30 -13.71
N ILE A 29 2.59 -3.24 -13.88
CA ILE A 29 2.90 -4.68 -13.98
C ILE A 29 3.71 -4.98 -15.25
N ILE A 30 3.31 -4.44 -16.41
CA ILE A 30 3.99 -4.66 -17.69
C ILE A 30 5.43 -4.15 -17.60
N GLU A 31 5.63 -2.93 -17.10
CA GLU A 31 6.96 -2.35 -16.93
C GLU A 31 7.77 -3.12 -15.90
N ALA A 32 7.19 -3.50 -14.76
CA ALA A 32 7.87 -4.33 -13.77
C ALA A 32 8.35 -5.67 -14.34
N VAL A 33 7.53 -6.31 -15.18
CA VAL A 33 7.89 -7.56 -15.87
C VAL A 33 8.97 -7.30 -16.92
N ARG A 34 8.88 -6.23 -17.70
CA ARG A 34 9.91 -5.86 -18.69
C ARG A 34 11.25 -5.67 -18.02
N TYR A 35 11.31 -4.91 -16.93
CA TYR A 35 12.54 -4.72 -16.14
C TYR A 35 13.06 -6.02 -15.55
N PHE A 36 12.16 -6.87 -15.03
CA PHE A 36 12.56 -8.16 -14.49
C PHE A 36 13.15 -9.09 -15.56
N LEU A 37 12.60 -9.10 -16.77
CA LEU A 37 13.07 -9.95 -17.87
C LEU A 37 14.36 -9.45 -18.52
N THR A 38 14.60 -8.13 -18.50
CA THR A 38 15.85 -7.53 -18.98
C THR A 38 16.94 -7.45 -17.90
N TYR A 39 16.63 -7.93 -16.69
CA TYR A 39 17.57 -7.98 -15.59
C TYR A 39 18.80 -8.81 -15.95
N THR A 40 19.96 -8.17 -15.97
CA THR A 40 21.26 -8.84 -16.07
C THR A 40 22.02 -8.65 -14.74
N PRO A 41 22.55 -9.73 -14.12
CA PRO A 41 23.22 -9.62 -12.82
C PRO A 41 24.43 -8.67 -12.79
N ASP A 42 25.00 -8.39 -13.97
CA ASP A 42 26.27 -7.68 -14.11
C ASP A 42 26.13 -6.15 -14.23
N THR A 43 24.94 -5.60 -14.44
CA THR A 43 24.74 -4.13 -14.41
C THR A 43 24.67 -3.66 -12.95
N ALA A 44 25.76 -3.06 -12.47
CA ALA A 44 25.73 -2.29 -11.23
C ALA A 44 24.70 -1.17 -11.35
N SER A 45 23.70 -1.16 -10.45
CA SER A 45 22.79 -0.05 -10.18
C SER A 45 22.51 0.86 -11.38
N SER A 46 22.03 0.29 -12.50
CA SER A 46 21.67 1.10 -13.65
C SER A 46 20.33 1.73 -13.34
N SER A 47 20.34 2.99 -12.90
CA SER A 47 19.14 3.83 -12.92
C SER A 47 18.69 3.93 -14.37
N VAL A 48 17.55 3.30 -14.70
CA VAL A 48 16.93 3.53 -16.00
C VAL A 48 16.32 4.92 -15.91
N VAL A 49 16.95 5.88 -16.57
CA VAL A 49 16.35 7.19 -16.79
C VAL A 49 15.20 6.95 -17.76
N ILE A 50 13.98 6.92 -17.25
CA ILE A 50 12.80 6.99 -18.10
C ILE A 50 12.82 8.39 -18.69
N GLY A 51 13.26 8.50 -19.95
CA GLY A 51 13.22 9.73 -20.73
C GLY A 51 11.77 10.08 -21.04
N LEU A 52 11.07 10.64 -20.06
CA LEU A 52 9.82 11.36 -20.29
C LEU A 52 10.23 12.76 -20.72
N ASP A 53 10.37 12.93 -22.04
CA ASP A 53 10.86 14.17 -22.66
C ASP A 53 9.77 15.28 -22.68
N ASP A 54 8.52 14.96 -22.36
CA ASP A 54 7.38 15.89 -22.34
C ASP A 54 6.73 16.01 -20.95
N GLU A 55 6.45 17.24 -20.52
CA GLU A 55 5.70 17.54 -19.29
C GLU A 55 4.31 16.88 -19.29
N LEU A 56 3.72 16.71 -20.48
CA LEU A 56 2.46 15.99 -20.65
C LEU A 56 2.56 14.52 -20.25
N ASP A 57 3.68 13.85 -20.51
CA ASP A 57 3.85 12.43 -20.17
C ASP A 57 3.81 12.22 -18.65
N TYR A 58 4.36 13.16 -17.87
CA TYR A 58 4.26 13.14 -16.40
C TYR A 58 2.82 13.34 -15.91
N ALA A 59 2.02 14.19 -16.57
CA ALA A 59 0.62 14.32 -16.20
C ALA A 59 -0.16 13.03 -16.50
N PHE A 60 0.16 12.35 -17.60
CA PHE A 60 -0.45 11.08 -17.97
C PHE A 60 -0.01 9.89 -17.11
N THR A 61 1.13 9.96 -16.42
CA THR A 61 1.51 8.93 -15.45
C THR A 61 0.81 9.11 -14.10
N VAL A 62 0.43 10.33 -13.72
CA VAL A 62 -0.15 10.60 -12.39
C VAL A 62 -1.68 10.59 -12.38
N VAL A 63 -2.33 11.18 -13.39
CA VAL A 63 -3.78 11.40 -13.35
C VAL A 63 -4.60 10.10 -13.51
N PRO A 64 -4.33 9.23 -14.50
CA PRO A 64 -5.13 8.02 -14.69
C PRO A 64 -5.13 7.08 -13.48
N PRO A 65 -4.00 6.78 -12.81
CA PRO A 65 -4.02 5.89 -11.65
C PRO A 65 -4.83 6.44 -10.47
N ILE A 66 -4.80 7.76 -10.24
CA ILE A 66 -5.67 8.42 -9.24
C ILE A 66 -7.14 8.22 -9.57
N ILE A 67 -7.53 8.37 -10.84
CA ILE A 67 -8.90 8.12 -11.30
C ILE A 67 -9.30 6.67 -10.98
N PHE A 68 -8.46 5.68 -11.28
CA PHE A 68 -8.74 4.29 -10.97
C PHE A 68 -8.80 3.99 -9.47
N GLY A 69 -7.97 4.64 -8.65
CA GLY A 69 -8.06 4.60 -7.19
C GLY A 69 -9.42 5.09 -6.67
N ILE A 70 -9.93 6.20 -7.22
CA ILE A 70 -11.25 6.74 -6.92
C ILE A 70 -12.36 5.77 -7.39
N LEU A 71 -12.27 5.25 -8.61
CA LEU A 71 -13.22 4.27 -9.14
C LEU A 71 -13.25 2.99 -8.29
N ALA A 72 -12.11 2.53 -7.80
CA ALA A 72 -12.03 1.41 -6.86
C ALA A 72 -12.72 1.73 -5.53
N CYS A 73 -12.56 2.94 -4.99
CA CYS A 73 -13.28 3.38 -3.80
C CYS A 73 -14.81 3.38 -4.02
N ILE A 74 -15.27 3.84 -5.18
CA ILE A 74 -16.69 3.81 -5.58
C ILE A 74 -17.17 2.36 -5.68
N ALA A 75 -16.45 1.50 -6.40
CA ALA A 75 -16.76 0.09 -6.56
C ALA A 75 -16.85 -0.63 -5.19
N MET A 76 -15.90 -0.39 -4.29
CA MET A 76 -15.94 -0.89 -2.92
C MET A 76 -17.23 -0.47 -2.19
N ARG A 77 -17.62 0.80 -2.31
CA ARG A 77 -18.84 1.31 -1.68
C ARG A 77 -20.10 0.64 -2.24
N LEU A 78 -20.18 0.47 -3.57
CA LEU A 78 -21.30 -0.19 -4.23
C LEU A 78 -21.39 -1.67 -3.85
N LEU A 79 -20.26 -2.39 -3.83
CA LEU A 79 -20.20 -3.81 -3.49
C LEU A 79 -20.59 -4.11 -2.04
N ARG A 80 -20.54 -3.11 -1.16
CA ARG A 80 -20.90 -3.23 0.27
C ARG A 80 -22.40 -3.12 0.53
N LEU A 81 -23.19 -2.55 -0.38
CA LEU A 81 -24.65 -2.43 -0.20
C LEU A 81 -25.36 -3.64 -0.83
N PRO A 82 -26.30 -4.33 -0.16
CA PRO A 82 -26.71 -4.27 1.26
C PRO A 82 -26.18 -5.48 2.09
N ALA A 83 -24.98 -5.99 1.78
CA ALA A 83 -24.63 -7.35 2.21
C ALA A 83 -24.06 -7.44 3.64
N PRO A 84 -24.62 -8.32 4.50
CA PRO A 84 -24.22 -8.43 5.91
C PRO A 84 -22.79 -8.97 6.12
N ASN A 85 -22.17 -9.57 5.11
CA ASN A 85 -20.90 -10.29 5.24
C ASN A 85 -19.64 -9.45 4.93
N CYS A 86 -19.79 -8.17 4.58
CA CYS A 86 -18.65 -7.27 4.39
C CYS A 86 -18.45 -6.39 5.63
N PRO A 87 -17.26 -6.41 6.26
CA PRO A 87 -16.98 -5.53 7.40
C PRO A 87 -16.94 -4.07 6.93
N HIS A 88 -18.06 -3.37 7.03
CA HIS A 88 -18.11 -1.92 6.94
C HIS A 88 -18.39 -1.37 8.34
N ARG A 89 -17.39 -0.73 8.94
CA ARG A 89 -17.59 0.04 10.16
C ARG A 89 -17.36 1.51 9.83
N ARG A 90 -18.36 2.35 10.11
CA ARG A 90 -18.07 3.76 10.29
C ARG A 90 -17.14 3.85 11.50
N ILE A 91 -15.92 4.29 11.26
CA ILE A 91 -14.94 4.47 12.31
C ILE A 91 -15.06 5.88 12.87
N SER A 92 -14.87 6.03 14.17
CA SER A 92 -14.72 7.36 14.76
C SER A 92 -13.40 8.00 14.30
N VAL A 93 -13.33 9.33 14.30
CA VAL A 93 -12.09 10.08 13.98
C VAL A 93 -10.92 9.56 14.81
N ARG A 94 -11.13 9.37 16.12
CA ARG A 94 -10.13 8.78 17.03
C ARG A 94 -9.62 7.43 16.53
N THR A 95 -10.51 6.54 16.10
CA THR A 95 -10.12 5.21 15.60
C THR A 95 -9.34 5.33 14.28
N GLY A 96 -9.73 6.27 13.41
CA GLY A 96 -9.01 6.56 12.17
C GLY A 96 -7.58 7.05 12.41
N VAL A 97 -7.41 8.01 13.32
CA VAL A 97 -6.08 8.54 13.68
C VAL A 97 -5.19 7.44 14.27
N LEU A 98 -5.71 6.63 15.20
CA LEU A 98 -4.92 5.51 15.76
C LEU A 98 -4.56 4.49 14.68
N ALA A 99 -5.51 4.17 13.78
CA ALA A 99 -5.27 3.26 12.69
C ALA A 99 -4.22 3.76 11.70
N PHE A 100 -4.15 5.07 11.47
CA PHE A 100 -3.14 5.69 10.60
C PHE A 100 -1.73 5.46 11.16
N PHE A 101 -1.50 5.75 12.45
CA PHE A 101 -0.20 5.49 13.06
C PHE A 101 0.16 4.00 13.10
N VAL A 102 -0.82 3.13 13.31
CA VAL A 102 -0.60 1.67 13.24
C VAL A 102 -0.29 1.22 11.81
N ALA A 103 -0.89 1.86 10.79
CA ALA A 103 -0.62 1.58 9.38
C ALA A 103 0.77 2.04 8.94
N LEU A 104 1.42 2.98 9.63
CA LEU A 104 2.82 3.33 9.34
C LEU A 104 3.81 2.23 9.76
N ILE A 105 3.48 1.39 10.74
CA ILE A 105 4.41 0.36 11.23
C ILE A 105 4.81 -0.63 10.11
N PRO A 106 3.88 -1.28 9.38
CA PRO A 106 4.23 -2.15 8.28
C PRO A 106 5.08 -1.50 7.18
N LEU A 107 4.84 -0.23 6.87
CA LEU A 107 5.58 0.52 5.86
C LEU A 107 7.03 0.77 6.28
N VAL A 108 7.24 1.23 7.52
CA VAL A 108 8.60 1.44 8.06
C VAL A 108 9.35 0.12 8.18
N LEU A 109 8.68 -0.95 8.65
CA LEU A 109 9.28 -2.29 8.70
C LEU A 109 9.66 -2.79 7.32
N ASN A 110 8.84 -2.54 6.29
CA ASN A 110 9.18 -2.87 4.91
C ASN A 110 10.45 -2.15 4.46
N ASN A 111 10.57 -0.85 4.72
CA ASN A 111 11.76 -0.08 4.36
C ASN A 111 13.02 -0.63 5.05
N TRP A 112 12.92 -1.00 6.33
CA TRP A 112 14.05 -1.61 7.05
C TRP A 112 14.41 -3.00 6.52
N LEU A 113 13.42 -3.82 6.18
CA LEU A 113 13.67 -5.14 5.58
C LEU A 113 14.30 -5.01 4.19
N LEU A 114 13.87 -4.02 3.41
CA LEU A 114 14.48 -3.71 2.13
C LEU A 114 15.93 -3.27 2.31
N GLN A 115 16.18 -2.34 3.24
CA GLN A 115 17.54 -1.88 3.55
C GLN A 115 18.43 -3.04 4.03
N PHE A 116 17.90 -3.93 4.86
CA PHE A 116 18.59 -5.14 5.31
C PHE A 116 18.91 -6.06 4.13
N ALA A 117 17.95 -6.30 3.23
CA ALA A 117 18.15 -7.12 2.05
C ALA A 117 19.26 -6.55 1.14
N ILE A 118 19.30 -5.23 0.97
CA ILE A 118 20.32 -4.55 0.17
C ILE A 118 21.69 -4.59 0.86
N THR A 119 21.77 -4.24 2.14
CA THR A 119 23.05 -4.03 2.84
C THR A 119 23.67 -5.30 3.39
N VAL A 120 22.86 -6.25 3.84
CA VAL A 120 23.32 -7.48 4.51
C VAL A 120 23.25 -8.68 3.58
N LEU A 121 22.17 -8.80 2.80
CA LEU A 121 22.02 -9.90 1.84
C LEU A 121 22.58 -9.58 0.45
N HIS A 122 23.03 -8.35 0.24
CA HIS A 122 23.57 -7.85 -1.03
C HIS A 122 22.60 -8.04 -2.21
N PHE A 123 21.29 -7.96 -1.94
CA PHE A 123 20.30 -7.99 -3.00
C PHE A 123 20.39 -6.70 -3.81
N ARG A 124 20.48 -6.84 -5.13
CA ARG A 124 20.40 -5.71 -6.05
C ARG A 124 18.96 -5.22 -6.13
N PHE A 125 18.83 -3.91 -6.29
CA PHE A 125 17.56 -3.21 -6.30
C PHE A 125 17.64 -2.07 -7.32
N PHE A 126 16.56 -1.88 -8.09
CA PHE A 126 16.45 -0.76 -9.01
C PHE A 126 15.68 0.38 -8.35
N THR A 127 16.29 1.54 -8.31
CA THR A 127 15.61 2.81 -8.04
C THR A 127 15.26 3.48 -9.35
N GLY A 128 14.13 4.19 -9.39
CA GLY A 128 13.81 5.08 -10.50
C GLY A 128 14.81 6.24 -10.65
N THR A 129 14.56 7.10 -11.63
CA THR A 129 15.33 8.33 -11.86
C THR A 129 15.36 9.19 -10.57
N PRO A 130 16.54 9.60 -10.08
CA PRO A 130 16.61 10.56 -8.98
C PRO A 130 15.85 11.84 -9.30
N LEU A 131 15.03 12.33 -8.36
CA LEU A 131 14.19 13.52 -8.55
C LEU A 131 14.98 14.76 -8.96
N SER A 132 16.23 14.89 -8.51
CA SER A 132 17.12 16.00 -8.84
C SER A 132 17.58 16.06 -10.31
N LEU A 133 17.34 15.00 -11.07
CA LEU A 133 17.64 14.97 -12.50
C LEU A 133 16.43 15.39 -13.34
N LEU A 134 15.29 15.66 -12.72
CA LEU A 134 14.05 16.05 -13.39
C LEU A 134 13.96 17.57 -13.54
N SER A 135 13.13 18.04 -14.48
CA SER A 135 12.74 19.45 -14.52
C SER A 135 11.93 19.81 -13.26
N PRO A 136 11.90 21.09 -12.83
CA PRO A 136 11.12 21.49 -11.65
C PRO A 136 9.62 21.13 -11.75
N PHE A 137 9.06 21.17 -12.95
CA PHE A 137 7.67 20.76 -13.20
C PHE A 137 7.48 19.25 -13.01
N ALA A 138 8.36 18.43 -13.61
CA ALA A 138 8.32 16.98 -13.46
C ALA A 138 8.55 16.55 -12.00
N GLU A 139 9.47 17.22 -11.31
CA GLU A 139 9.71 17.02 -9.89
C GLU A 139 8.46 17.30 -9.04
N GLY A 140 7.81 18.45 -9.24
CA GLY A 140 6.56 18.79 -8.56
C GLY A 140 5.44 17.80 -8.84
N THR A 141 5.33 17.33 -10.09
CA THR A 141 4.35 16.31 -10.50
C THR A 141 4.62 14.97 -9.81
N MET A 142 5.88 14.54 -9.72
CA MET A 142 6.26 13.32 -9.00
C MET A 142 5.99 13.42 -7.51
N MET A 143 6.20 14.57 -6.87
CA MET A 143 5.84 14.76 -5.45
C MET A 143 4.33 14.58 -5.21
N VAL A 144 3.50 15.07 -6.12
CA VAL A 144 2.04 14.81 -6.08
C VAL A 144 1.76 13.33 -6.27
N ALA A 145 2.46 12.65 -7.17
CA ALA A 145 2.34 11.21 -7.39
C ALA A 145 2.63 10.43 -6.10
N TYR A 146 3.76 10.69 -5.43
CA TYR A 146 4.10 10.04 -4.15
C TYR A 146 3.06 10.29 -3.06
N ALA A 147 2.56 11.53 -2.94
CA ALA A 147 1.49 11.84 -2.00
C ALA A 147 0.19 11.08 -2.31
N ALA A 148 -0.07 10.81 -3.60
CA ALA A 148 -1.25 10.12 -4.09
C ALA A 148 -1.09 8.59 -4.20
N ALA A 149 0.12 8.04 -4.05
CA ALA A 149 0.40 6.61 -4.20
C ALA A 149 -0.50 5.72 -3.32
N GLY A 150 -0.78 6.19 -2.10
CA GLY A 150 -1.73 5.52 -1.22
C GLY A 150 -3.17 5.45 -1.76
N LEU A 151 -3.63 6.48 -2.48
CA LEU A 151 -4.96 6.52 -3.09
C LEU A 151 -5.01 5.71 -4.38
N GLU A 152 -3.92 5.69 -5.13
CA GLU A 152 -3.76 4.88 -6.33
C GLU A 152 -3.81 3.38 -6.00
N GLU A 153 -2.97 2.94 -5.07
CA GLU A 153 -2.73 1.52 -4.88
C GLU A 153 -3.70 0.85 -3.89
N GLU A 154 -3.91 1.44 -2.70
CA GLU A 154 -4.62 0.75 -1.62
C GLU A 154 -6.09 0.44 -1.94
N PRO A 155 -6.86 1.32 -2.59
CA PRO A 155 -8.21 0.99 -3.02
C PRO A 155 -8.25 -0.17 -4.01
N ILE A 156 -7.29 -0.27 -4.92
CA ILE A 156 -7.26 -1.30 -5.97
C ILE A 156 -6.72 -2.61 -5.40
N ALA A 157 -5.48 -2.61 -4.91
CA ALA A 157 -4.73 -3.80 -4.56
C ALA A 157 -5.20 -4.46 -3.26
N LEU A 158 -5.79 -3.69 -2.36
CA LEU A 158 -6.23 -4.15 -1.04
C LEU A 158 -7.74 -4.02 -0.86
N GLY A 159 -8.28 -2.81 -1.01
CA GLY A 159 -9.66 -2.49 -0.66
C GLY A 159 -10.67 -3.25 -1.51
N LEU A 160 -10.59 -3.08 -2.84
CA LEU A 160 -11.47 -3.70 -3.82
C LEU A 160 -11.31 -5.22 -3.82
N VAL A 161 -10.06 -5.71 -3.78
CA VAL A 161 -9.75 -7.14 -3.65
C VAL A 161 -10.41 -7.72 -2.40
N ALA A 162 -10.19 -7.11 -1.23
CA ALA A 162 -10.75 -7.63 0.02
C ALA A 162 -12.28 -7.57 0.03
N VAL A 163 -12.90 -6.45 -0.39
CA VAL A 163 -14.37 -6.33 -0.44
C VAL A 163 -14.95 -7.34 -1.43
N GLY A 164 -14.48 -7.35 -2.67
CA GLY A 164 -15.05 -8.17 -3.73
C GLY A 164 -14.87 -9.66 -3.48
N LEU A 165 -13.68 -10.10 -3.06
CA LEU A 165 -13.44 -11.51 -2.75
C LEU A 165 -14.21 -11.96 -1.48
N ARG A 166 -14.41 -11.08 -0.49
CA ARG A 166 -15.30 -11.37 0.64
C ARG A 166 -16.75 -11.55 0.21
N ARG A 167 -17.25 -10.77 -0.76
CA ARG A 167 -18.58 -11.00 -1.37
C ARG A 167 -18.67 -12.35 -2.07
N CYS A 168 -17.55 -12.82 -2.61
CA CYS A 168 -17.41 -14.15 -3.21
C CYS A 168 -17.19 -15.29 -2.18
N LYS A 169 -17.26 -14.98 -0.88
CA LYS A 169 -17.01 -15.88 0.27
C LYS A 169 -15.58 -16.44 0.35
N VAL A 170 -14.60 -15.81 -0.31
CA VAL A 170 -13.19 -16.22 -0.28
C VAL A 170 -12.57 -15.96 1.09
N SER A 171 -11.84 -16.93 1.64
CA SER A 171 -11.26 -16.85 2.99
C SER A 171 -10.24 -15.71 3.13
N TRP A 172 -10.07 -15.17 4.34
CA TRP A 172 -9.09 -14.11 4.60
C TRP A 172 -7.64 -14.47 4.26
N PRO A 173 -7.15 -15.70 4.52
CA PRO A 173 -5.82 -16.11 4.08
C PRO A 173 -5.65 -16.06 2.56
N ALA A 174 -6.65 -16.51 1.79
CA ALA A 174 -6.61 -16.42 0.33
C ALA A 174 -6.63 -14.97 -0.17
N ILE A 175 -7.42 -14.10 0.48
CA ILE A 175 -7.40 -12.65 0.18
C ILE A 175 -6.03 -12.04 0.46
N ALA A 176 -5.40 -12.42 1.58
CA ALA A 176 -4.06 -11.96 1.90
C ALA A 176 -3.03 -12.41 0.87
N ALA A 177 -3.09 -13.68 0.45
CA ALA A 177 -2.22 -14.19 -0.62
C ALA A 177 -2.41 -13.41 -1.93
N VAL A 178 -3.66 -13.15 -2.35
CA VAL A 178 -3.94 -12.37 -3.56
C VAL A 178 -3.42 -10.93 -3.43
N ALA A 179 -3.64 -10.27 -2.30
CA ALA A 179 -3.16 -8.90 -2.08
C ALA A 179 -1.62 -8.81 -2.09
N VAL A 180 -0.93 -9.79 -1.49
CA VAL A 180 0.53 -9.91 -1.54
C VAL A 180 0.99 -10.14 -2.98
N LEU A 181 0.45 -11.14 -3.68
CA LEU A 181 0.85 -11.44 -5.06
C LEU A 181 0.63 -10.25 -5.99
N LEU A 182 -0.50 -9.56 -5.84
CA LEU A 182 -0.79 -8.38 -6.63
C LEU A 182 0.22 -7.26 -6.33
N ARG A 183 0.53 -6.98 -5.07
CA ARG A 183 1.56 -6.01 -4.68
C ARG A 183 2.91 -6.34 -5.31
N LEU A 184 3.34 -7.60 -5.19
CA LEU A 184 4.60 -8.05 -5.74
C LEU A 184 4.61 -7.94 -7.28
N SER A 185 3.49 -8.13 -7.96
CA SER A 185 3.45 -8.14 -9.43
C SER A 185 3.87 -6.80 -10.08
N TYR A 186 3.45 -5.67 -9.52
CA TYR A 186 3.84 -4.34 -10.03
C TYR A 186 5.10 -3.78 -9.37
N HIS A 187 5.81 -4.60 -8.59
CA HIS A 187 7.09 -4.27 -7.97
C HIS A 187 8.21 -5.25 -8.36
N LEU A 188 7.99 -6.12 -9.36
CA LEU A 188 8.98 -7.09 -9.85
C LEU A 188 10.32 -6.46 -10.27
N TYR A 189 10.33 -5.19 -10.62
CA TYR A 189 11.55 -4.43 -10.93
C TYR A 189 12.52 -4.32 -9.74
N TYR A 190 12.09 -4.61 -8.51
CA TYR A 190 13.00 -4.69 -7.35
C TYR A 190 13.81 -5.98 -7.27
N GLY A 191 13.63 -6.92 -8.20
CA GLY A 191 14.37 -8.17 -8.22
C GLY A 191 14.15 -9.00 -6.95
N PRO A 192 15.15 -9.76 -6.47
CA PRO A 192 15.02 -10.60 -5.27
C PRO A 192 14.65 -9.84 -3.99
N ALA A 193 14.98 -8.55 -3.91
CA ALA A 193 14.63 -7.69 -2.77
C ALA A 193 13.12 -7.50 -2.60
N ILE A 194 12.33 -7.79 -3.62
CA ILE A 194 10.87 -7.68 -3.56
C ILE A 194 10.24 -8.54 -2.45
N VAL A 195 10.91 -9.59 -1.98
CA VAL A 195 10.38 -10.43 -0.89
C VAL A 195 10.15 -9.62 0.39
N SER A 196 10.92 -8.55 0.64
CA SER A 196 10.68 -7.65 1.78
C SER A 196 9.29 -6.99 1.70
N TRP A 197 8.81 -6.73 0.48
CA TRP A 197 7.54 -6.07 0.17
C TRP A 197 6.31 -6.92 0.43
N ALA A 198 6.47 -8.20 0.75
CA ALA A 198 5.33 -9.08 1.07
C ALA A 198 4.73 -8.80 2.46
N LEU A 199 5.53 -8.30 3.42
CA LEU A 199 5.10 -8.15 4.81
C LEU A 199 4.01 -7.09 4.96
N TRP A 200 4.20 -5.97 4.29
CA TRP A 200 3.31 -4.83 4.40
C TRP A 200 1.86 -5.09 3.93
N PRO A 201 1.60 -5.56 2.69
CA PRO A 201 0.24 -5.85 2.23
C PRO A 201 -0.45 -6.90 3.11
N LEU A 202 0.30 -7.88 3.63
CA LEU A 202 -0.23 -8.86 4.58
C LEU A 202 -0.76 -8.19 5.86
N LEU A 203 0.05 -7.33 6.49
CA LEU A 203 -0.36 -6.63 7.70
C LEU A 203 -1.50 -5.64 7.44
N TYR A 204 -1.53 -5.02 6.27
CA TYR A 204 -2.63 -4.15 5.84
C TYR A 204 -3.95 -4.92 5.67
N VAL A 205 -3.94 -6.14 5.13
CA VAL A 205 -5.13 -7.01 5.09
C VAL A 205 -5.63 -7.32 6.51
N MET A 206 -4.72 -7.62 7.45
CA MET A 206 -5.08 -7.87 8.85
C MET A 206 -5.69 -6.63 9.51
N LEU A 207 -5.10 -5.47 9.28
CA LEU A 207 -5.56 -4.18 9.80
C LEU A 207 -6.95 -3.83 9.22
N TYR A 208 -7.11 -3.99 7.91
CA TYR A 208 -8.37 -3.79 7.20
C TYR A 208 -9.46 -4.74 7.69
N ARG A 209 -9.16 -6.03 7.85
CA ARG A 209 -10.10 -7.01 8.43
C ARG A 209 -10.59 -6.57 9.81
N ARG A 210 -9.73 -5.94 10.61
CA ARG A 210 -10.06 -5.52 11.98
C ARG A 210 -10.87 -4.24 12.03
N ILE A 211 -10.54 -3.26 11.19
CA ILE A 211 -11.09 -1.89 11.26
C ILE A 211 -12.24 -1.69 10.27
N GLY A 212 -12.20 -2.34 9.11
CA GLY A 212 -13.19 -2.20 8.04
C GLY A 212 -13.10 -0.89 7.25
N SER A 213 -12.03 -0.11 7.44
CA SER A 213 -11.76 1.13 6.72
C SER A 213 -10.40 1.06 6.05
N ILE A 214 -10.31 1.55 4.81
CA ILE A 214 -9.10 1.63 4.00
C ILE A 214 -8.40 3.00 4.13
N VAL A 215 -9.15 4.04 4.55
CA VAL A 215 -8.67 5.43 4.58
C VAL A 215 -7.37 5.60 5.39
N PRO A 216 -7.20 4.99 6.59
CA PRO A 216 -5.96 5.14 7.33
C PRO A 216 -4.74 4.57 6.59
N MET A 217 -4.94 3.51 5.80
CA MET A 217 -3.90 2.86 5.00
C MET A 217 -3.51 3.70 3.78
N ILE A 218 -4.50 4.28 3.10
CA ILE A 218 -4.31 5.26 2.01
C ILE A 218 -3.41 6.40 2.50
N LEU A 219 -3.79 7.01 3.62
CA LEU A 219 -3.05 8.16 4.16
C LEU A 219 -1.64 7.76 4.63
N ALA A 220 -1.51 6.63 5.33
CA ALA A 220 -0.21 6.17 5.81
C ALA A 220 0.75 5.85 4.66
N HIS A 221 0.26 5.22 3.60
CA HIS A 221 1.05 4.92 2.41
C HIS A 221 1.51 6.20 1.70
N GLY A 222 0.59 7.11 1.36
CA GLY A 222 0.98 8.38 0.71
C GLY A 222 1.93 9.24 1.56
N VAL A 223 1.78 9.26 2.88
CA VAL A 223 2.71 9.98 3.78
C VAL A 223 4.09 9.35 3.80
N ASN A 224 4.19 8.02 3.81
CA ASN A 224 5.47 7.31 3.78
C ASN A 224 6.22 7.63 2.48
N ASP A 225 5.55 7.52 1.34
CA ASP A 225 6.15 7.67 0.03
C ASP A 225 6.57 9.12 -0.23
N LEU A 226 5.71 10.08 0.11
CA LEU A 226 6.05 11.50 0.05
C LEU A 226 7.26 11.83 0.95
N ALA A 227 7.33 11.24 2.14
CA ALA A 227 8.46 11.50 3.04
C ALA A 227 9.78 10.94 2.50
N ILE A 228 9.78 9.75 1.88
CA ILE A 228 10.95 9.17 1.21
C ILE A 228 11.38 10.06 0.03
N ALA A 229 10.42 10.51 -0.76
CA ALA A 229 10.67 11.40 -1.90
C ALA A 229 11.28 12.74 -1.46
N LEU A 230 10.71 13.37 -0.42
CA LEU A 230 11.22 14.61 0.14
C LEU A 230 12.63 14.47 0.70
N ASP A 231 12.97 13.33 1.31
CA ASP A 231 14.32 13.08 1.80
C ASP A 231 15.33 12.96 0.66
N THR A 232 14.99 12.17 -0.35
CA THR A 232 15.83 11.98 -1.54
C THR A 232 16.07 13.31 -2.22
N TRP A 233 15.01 14.11 -2.38
CA TRP A 233 15.08 15.46 -2.92
C TRP A 233 15.93 16.41 -2.06
N TRP A 234 15.79 16.34 -0.74
CA TRP A 234 16.54 17.20 0.17
C TRP A 234 18.05 16.87 0.13
N GLN A 235 18.39 15.58 0.14
CA GLN A 235 19.76 15.10 0.04
C GLN A 235 20.45 15.57 -1.24
N SER A 236 19.73 15.65 -2.35
CA SER A 236 20.29 16.12 -3.62
C SER A 236 20.46 17.64 -3.71
N HIS A 237 19.78 18.43 -2.88
CA HIS A 237 19.75 19.89 -3.00
C HIS A 237 20.51 20.66 -1.91
N MET A 238 20.66 20.13 -0.68
CA MET A 238 21.03 20.97 0.49
C MET A 238 22.26 20.53 1.31
N VAL A 239 23.00 19.48 0.93
CA VAL A 239 24.25 18.99 1.61
C VAL A 239 24.09 18.67 3.13
N ILE A 240 22.91 18.84 3.72
CA ILE A 240 22.60 18.62 5.16
C ILE A 240 21.47 17.59 5.27
N ALA A 241 21.55 16.67 6.24
CA ALA A 241 21.00 15.31 6.12
C ALA A 241 19.74 14.94 6.95
N HIS A 242 19.02 13.92 6.46
CA HIS A 242 18.20 12.89 7.14
C HIS A 242 16.95 13.31 7.96
N LEU A 243 16.04 14.12 7.40
CA LEU A 243 14.81 14.45 8.11
C LEU A 243 13.80 13.28 8.11
N SER A 244 13.65 12.56 7.00
CA SER A 244 12.66 11.47 6.90
C SER A 244 13.04 10.23 7.72
N ASP A 245 14.34 9.92 7.80
CA ASP A 245 14.92 8.82 8.59
C ASP A 245 14.58 8.94 10.08
N ARG A 246 14.14 10.14 10.50
CA ARG A 246 13.73 10.42 11.87
C ARG A 246 12.22 10.57 11.97
N VAL A 247 11.58 11.32 11.07
CA VAL A 247 10.16 11.69 11.19
C VAL A 247 9.23 10.50 10.97
N VAL A 248 9.35 9.76 9.87
CA VAL A 248 8.44 8.63 9.58
C VAL A 248 8.65 7.50 10.59
N PRO A 249 9.89 7.10 10.93
CA PRO A 249 10.12 6.13 11.99
C PRO A 249 9.58 6.61 13.35
N ALA A 250 9.74 7.89 13.70
CA ALA A 250 9.15 8.43 14.94
C ALA A 250 7.61 8.32 14.95
N MET A 251 6.96 8.62 13.82
CA MET A 251 5.51 8.44 13.69
C MET A 251 5.10 6.96 13.79
N ALA A 252 5.87 6.04 13.21
CA ALA A 252 5.65 4.61 13.38
C ALA A 252 5.85 4.16 14.85
N TRP A 253 6.82 4.71 15.57
CA TRP A 253 7.01 4.46 17.00
C TRP A 253 5.83 4.92 17.85
N VAL A 254 5.16 6.02 17.49
CA VAL A 254 3.87 6.41 18.09
C VAL A 254 2.83 5.31 17.87
N GLY A 255 2.76 4.74 16.66
CA GLY A 255 1.94 3.57 16.35
C GLY A 255 2.24 2.36 17.25
N VAL A 256 3.52 2.04 17.44
CA VAL A 256 3.95 0.94 18.32
C VAL A 256 3.52 1.18 19.76
N ALA A 257 3.74 2.40 20.27
CA ALA A 257 3.32 2.78 21.62
C ALA A 257 1.79 2.62 21.80
N ILE A 258 1.00 3.03 20.80
CA ILE A 258 -0.46 2.82 20.79
C ILE A 258 -0.80 1.33 20.90
N VAL A 259 -0.17 0.46 20.10
CA VAL A 259 -0.42 -0.99 20.12
C VAL A 259 -0.09 -1.57 21.49
N VAL A 260 1.07 -1.24 22.05
CA VAL A 260 1.51 -1.70 23.37
C VAL A 260 0.51 -1.29 24.45
N VAL A 261 0.10 -0.02 24.49
CA VAL A 261 -0.89 0.48 25.46
C VAL A 261 -2.21 -0.27 25.33
N VAL A 262 -2.68 -0.53 24.11
CA VAL A 262 -3.94 -1.28 23.87
C VAL A 262 -3.82 -2.72 24.37
N ILE A 263 -2.70 -3.40 24.11
CA ILE A 263 -2.45 -4.77 24.56
C ILE A 263 -2.39 -4.82 26.08
N VAL A 264 -1.54 -3.99 26.71
CA VAL A 264 -1.37 -3.93 28.17
C VAL A 264 -2.70 -3.67 28.85
N ARG A 265 -3.47 -2.68 28.38
CA ARG A 265 -4.79 -2.37 28.96
C ARG A 265 -5.74 -3.55 28.90
N ARG A 266 -5.78 -4.30 27.78
CA ARG A 266 -6.64 -5.49 27.65
C ARG A 266 -6.21 -6.60 28.59
N THR A 267 -4.91 -6.86 28.71
CA THR A 267 -4.37 -7.88 29.62
C THR A 267 -4.68 -7.54 31.07
N VAL A 268 -4.45 -6.29 31.50
CA VAL A 268 -4.73 -5.84 32.87
C VAL A 268 -6.22 -5.92 33.20
N LEU A 269 -7.10 -5.48 32.30
CA LEU A 269 -8.55 -5.58 32.50
C LEU A 269 -9.03 -7.03 32.53
N GLY A 270 -8.48 -7.88 31.66
CA GLY A 270 -8.77 -9.31 31.66
C GLY A 270 -8.38 -9.98 32.98
N MET A 271 -7.18 -9.69 33.50
CA MET A 271 -6.73 -10.19 34.80
C MET A 271 -7.62 -9.72 35.95
N ARG A 272 -8.07 -8.46 35.94
CA ARG A 272 -9.00 -7.94 36.96
C ARG A 272 -10.36 -8.65 36.92
N ALA A 273 -10.91 -8.89 35.73
CA ALA A 273 -12.16 -9.62 35.57
C ALA A 273 -12.05 -11.07 36.09
N VAL A 274 -10.94 -11.75 35.79
CA VAL A 274 -10.69 -13.12 36.30
C VAL A 274 -10.54 -13.14 37.81
N ARG A 275 -9.90 -12.13 38.43
CA ARG A 275 -9.80 -12.04 39.90
C ARG A 275 -11.15 -11.76 40.54
N ALA A 276 -11.95 -10.86 39.98
CA ALA A 276 -13.29 -10.54 40.49
C ALA A 276 -14.25 -11.74 40.39
N ALA A 277 -14.11 -12.59 39.36
CA ALA A 277 -14.92 -13.80 39.22
C ALA A 277 -14.54 -14.93 40.20
N LYS A 278 -13.39 -14.82 40.88
CA LYS A 278 -12.90 -15.78 41.88
C LYS A 278 -13.15 -15.35 43.32
N ALA A 279 -13.56 -14.10 43.53
CA ALA A 279 -13.90 -13.54 44.84
C ALA A 279 -15.41 -13.64 45.04
#